data_AF-T1BPU9-F1
#
_entry.id   AF-T1BPU9-F1
#
_cell.length_a   1.000
_cell.length_b   1.000
_cell.length_c   1.000
_cell.angle_alpha   90.00
_cell.angle_beta   90.00
_cell.angle_gamma   90.00
#
_symmetry.space_group_name_H-M   'P 1'
#
loop_
_entity.id
_entity.type
_entity.pdbx_description
1 polymer ?
#
loop_
_entity_poly.entity_id
_entity_poly.type
_entity_poly.pdbx_seq_one_letter_code
_entity_poly.pdbx_strand_id
1 'polypeptide(L)' 'MLDVLEAAIGARDYLVDDRFSAADVYVGSQLGFGMQFGMIDQRPAFARYWAALEARPAKRRAEQLDGAMA' A
#
# COMPACT_ATOMS: atom_id res chain seq x y z
N MET A 1 -15.29 -2.30 8.07
CA MET A 1 -14.59 -2.43 6.75
C MET A 1 -13.09 -2.51 6.95
N LEU A 2 -12.47 -1.51 7.59
CA LEU A 2 -11.01 -1.51 7.85
C LEU A 2 -10.55 -2.73 8.66
N ASP A 3 -11.34 -3.20 9.63
CA ASP A 3 -10.98 -4.40 10.41
C ASP A 3 -10.95 -5.67 9.54
N VAL A 4 -11.82 -5.75 8.52
CA VAL A 4 -11.81 -6.86 7.54
C VAL A 4 -10.59 -6.77 6.65
N LEU A 5 -10.23 -5.56 6.21
CA LEU A 5 -9.02 -5.34 5.42
C LEU A 5 -7.75 -5.64 6.22
N GLU A 6 -7.71 -5.27 7.49
CA GLU A 6 -6.61 -5.59 8.40
C GLU A 6 -6.47 -7.09 8.60
N ALA A 7 -7.57 -7.81 8.78
CA ALA A 7 -7.56 -9.27 8.84
C ALA A 7 -7.10 -9.92 7.52
N ALA A 8 -7.50 -9.36 6.38
CA ALA A 8 -7.11 -9.86 5.07
C ALA A 8 -5.61 -9.64 4.79
N ILE A 9 -5.07 -8.48 5.15
CA ILE A 9 -3.62 -8.20 5.08
C ILE A 9 -2.87 -9.11 6.05
N GLY A 10 -3.33 -9.18 7.31
CA GLY A 10 -2.77 -10.03 8.35
C GLY A 10 -1.24 -10.01 8.38
N ALA A 11 -0.63 -11.18 8.19
CA ALA A 11 0.82 -11.38 8.03
C ALA A 11 1.26 -11.58 6.57
N ARG A 12 0.34 -11.46 5.59
CA ARG A 12 0.64 -11.65 4.18
C ARG A 12 1.49 -10.49 3.64
N ASP A 13 2.27 -10.77 2.61
CA ASP A 13 3.03 -9.77 1.87
C ASP A 13 2.19 -9.10 0.78
N TYR A 14 1.21 -9.83 0.23
CA TYR A 14 0.28 -9.37 -0.81
C TYR A 14 -1.16 -9.80 -0.49
N LEU A 15 -2.13 -9.09 -1.06
CA LEU A 15 -3.56 -9.35 -0.82
C LEU A 15 -4.06 -10.62 -1.51
N VAL A 16 -3.45 -11.00 -2.63
CA VAL A 16 -3.90 -12.11 -3.46
C VAL A 16 -2.80 -13.17 -3.53
N ASP A 17 -3.00 -14.24 -2.76
CA ASP A 17 -2.04 -15.34 -2.65
C ASP A 17 -0.65 -14.81 -2.25
N ASP A 18 0.42 -15.42 -2.75
CA ASP A 18 1.80 -14.98 -2.49
C ASP A 18 2.39 -14.13 -3.64
N ARG A 19 1.54 -13.38 -4.37
CA ARG A 19 1.99 -12.57 -5.52
C ARG A 19 1.45 -11.15 -5.53
N PHE A 20 2.31 -10.22 -5.94
CA PHE A 20 1.90 -8.85 -6.21
C PHE A 20 0.91 -8.79 -7.38
N SER A 21 -0.14 -7.99 -7.22
CA SER A 21 -1.23 -7.86 -8.17
C SER A 21 -1.76 -6.42 -8.27
N ALA A 22 -2.72 -6.21 -9.17
CA ALA A 22 -3.43 -4.94 -9.27
C ALA A 22 -4.21 -4.59 -7.98
N ALA A 23 -4.61 -5.59 -7.17
CA ALA A 23 -5.25 -5.35 -5.89
C ALA A 23 -4.30 -4.60 -4.94
N ASP A 24 -3.02 -4.96 -4.94
CA ASP A 24 -2.01 -4.33 -4.09
C ASP A 24 -1.71 -2.90 -4.52
N VAL A 25 -1.73 -2.61 -5.84
CA VAL A 25 -1.66 -1.23 -6.35
C VAL A 25 -2.83 -0.42 -5.79
N TYR A 26 -4.06 -0.88 -6.04
CA TYR A 26 -5.25 -0.08 -5.78
C TYR A 26 -5.53 0.11 -4.29
N VAL A 27 -5.45 -0.98 -3.51
CA VAL A 27 -5.70 -0.92 -2.07
C VAL A 27 -4.51 -0.30 -1.34
N GLY A 28 -3.28 -0.62 -1.77
CA GLY A 28 -2.07 -0.03 -1.21
C GLY A 28 -2.06 1.49 -1.35
N SER A 29 -2.34 2.03 -2.54
CA SER A 29 -2.39 3.48 -2.75
C SER A 29 -3.44 4.17 -1.88
N GLN A 30 -4.62 3.56 -1.71
CA GLN A 30 -5.66 4.12 -0.84
C GLN A 30 -5.26 4.10 0.64
N LEU A 31 -4.61 3.02 1.10
CA LEU A 31 -4.08 2.94 2.47
C LEU A 31 -2.98 3.97 2.69
N GLY A 32 -2.00 4.05 1.78
CA GLY A 32 -0.89 4.99 1.86
C GLY A 32 -1.38 6.45 1.93
N PHE A 33 -2.25 6.83 0.99
CA PHE A 33 -2.86 8.17 0.96
C PHE A 33 -3.73 8.42 2.20
N GLY A 34 -4.59 7.46 2.56
CA GLY A 34 -5.47 7.55 3.72
C GLY A 34 -4.70 7.78 5.02
N MET A 35 -3.61 7.04 5.23
CA MET A 35 -2.73 7.20 6.40
C MET A 35 -1.97 8.52 6.36
N GLN A 36 -1.40 8.90 5.19
CA GLN A 36 -0.65 10.14 5.03
C GLN A 36 -1.47 11.38 5.39
N PHE A 37 -2.77 11.38 5.05
CA PHE A 37 -3.68 12.50 5.31
C PHE A 37 -4.54 12.31 6.58
N GLY A 38 -4.29 11.28 7.38
CA GLY A 38 -5.00 11.03 8.65
C GLY A 38 -6.48 10.64 8.50
N MET A 39 -6.90 10.21 7.31
CA MET A 39 -8.25 9.66 7.08
C MET A 39 -8.38 8.19 7.50
N ILE A 40 -7.26 7.47 7.55
CA ILE A 40 -7.17 6.08 8.00
C ILE A 40 -6.14 6.02 9.13
N ASP A 41 -6.52 5.41 10.25
CA ASP A 41 -5.62 5.19 11.38
C ASP A 41 -4.39 4.39 10.95
N GLN A 42 -3.22 4.77 11.48
CA GLN A 42 -1.95 4.10 11.21
C GLN A 42 -1.83 2.78 11.99
N ARG A 43 -2.58 1.77 11.56
CA ARG A 43 -2.53 0.43 12.16
C ARG A 43 -1.21 -0.27 11.79
N PRO A 44 -0.59 -1.06 12.68
CA PRO A 44 0.69 -1.72 12.40
C PRO A 44 0.68 -2.58 11.13
N ALA A 45 -0.42 -3.31 10.87
CA ALA A 45 -0.56 -4.13 9.67
C ALA A 45 -0.58 -3.28 8.39
N PHE A 46 -1.30 -2.16 8.40
CA PHE A 46 -1.35 -1.24 7.25
C PHE A 46 -0.01 -0.54 7.01
N ALA A 47 0.66 -0.10 8.07
CA ALA A 47 1.97 0.53 7.97
C ALA A 47 3.02 -0.43 7.39
N ARG A 48 3.07 -1.69 7.89
CA ARG A 48 3.95 -2.73 7.35
C ARG A 48 3.67 -2.99 5.87
N TYR A 49 2.40 -3.20 5.54
CA TYR A 49 1.98 -3.51 4.18
C TYR A 49 2.28 -2.36 3.21
N TRP A 50 1.94 -1.12 3.58
CA TRP A 50 2.24 0.06 2.77
C TRP A 50 3.75 0.27 2.59
N ALA A 51 4.55 0.15 3.65
CA ALA A 51 6.00 0.33 3.56
C ALA A 51 6.65 -0.65 2.56
N ALA A 52 6.18 -1.90 2.52
CA ALA A 52 6.65 -2.88 1.55
C ALA A 52 6.31 -2.46 0.10
N LEU A 53 5.10 -1.94 -0.14
CA LEU A 53 4.66 -1.47 -1.46
C LEU A 53 5.38 -0.18 -1.88
N GLU A 54 5.57 0.74 -0.95
CA GLU A 54 6.27 2.00 -1.14
C GLU A 54 7.76 1.79 -1.48
N ALA A 55 8.39 0.79 -0.88
CA ALA A 55 9.78 0.46 -1.14
C ALA A 55 10.01 -0.19 -2.52
N ARG A 56 8.96 -0.58 -3.24
CA ARG A 56 9.11 -1.29 -4.52
C ARG A 56 9.82 -0.42 -5.57
N PRO A 57 10.84 -0.96 -6.26
CA PRO A 57 11.56 -0.21 -7.30
C PRO A 57 10.66 0.37 -8.38
N ALA A 58 9.59 -0.35 -8.75
CA ALA A 58 8.62 0.11 -9.74
C ALA A 58 7.82 1.35 -9.27
N LYS A 59 7.44 1.41 -7.98
CA LYS A 59 6.75 2.57 -7.40
C LYS A 59 7.68 3.78 -7.38
N ARG A 60 8.91 3.61 -6.90
CA ARG A 60 9.92 4.68 -6.90
C ARG A 60 10.24 5.19 -8.31
N ARG A 61 10.30 4.29 -9.29
CA ARG A 61 10.46 4.66 -10.71
C ARG A 61 9.27 5.47 -11.21
N ALA A 62 8.04 5.09 -10.86
CA ALA A 62 6.86 5.86 -11.24
C ALA A 62 6.91 7.28 -10.67
N GLU A 63 7.24 7.43 -9.38
CA GLU A 63 7.39 8.75 -8.76
C GLU A 63 8.48 9.61 -9.40
N GLN A 64 9.60 9.01 -9.80
CA GLN A 64 10.66 9.72 -10.51
C GLN A 64 10.18 10.24 -11.86
N LEU A 65 9.36 9.45 -12.58
CA LEU A 65 8.78 9.86 -13.85
C LEU A 65 7.74 10.97 -13.64
N ASP A 66 6.87 10.83 -12.64
CA ASP A 66 5.86 11.83 -12.31
C ASP A 66 6.50 13.17 -11.91
N GLY A 67 7.55 13.13 -11.08
CA GLY A 67 8.29 14.32 -10.68
C GLY A 67 9.08 14.98 -11.82
N ALA A 68 9.46 14.23 -12.86
CA ALA A 68 10.12 14.79 -14.04
C ALA A 68 9.14 15.48 -15.02
N MET A 69 7.83 15.29 -14.84
CA MET A 69 6.78 15.93 -15.64
C MET A 69 6.20 17.20 -14.98
N ALA A 70 6.63 17.54 -13.76
CA ALA A 70 6.22 18.72 -13.00
C ALA A 70 7.12 19.93 -13.30
#